data_AF-A0A7K4MKT7-F1
#
_entry.id   AF-A0A7K4MKT7-F1
#
_cell.length_a   1.000
_cell.length_b   1.000
_cell.length_c   1.000
_cell.angle_alpha   90.00
_cell.angle_beta   90.00
_cell.angle_gamma   90.00
#
_symmetry.space_group_name_H-M   'P 1'
#
loop_
_entity.id
_entity.type
_entity.pdbx_description
1 polymer ?
#
loop_
_entity_poly.entity_id
_entity_poly.type
_entity_poly.pdbx_seq_one_letter_code
_entity_poly.pdbx_strand_id
1 'polypeptide(L)'
;MADYSMNEKMIIVQYAIKKYENEDIVIEKLKDILSEKDVQRNIDTLIGTQRIRRIGPENLQNNESHTELPELPENLKPLIDNL
;
A
#
# COMPACT_ATOMS: atom_id res chain seq x y z
N MET A 1 11.35 6.91 -12.20
CA MET A 1 10.75 6.13 -11.10
C MET A 1 11.72 6.15 -9.96
N ALA A 2 11.30 6.58 -8.77
CA ALA A 2 12.17 6.53 -7.60
C ALA A 2 12.44 5.07 -7.23
N ASP A 3 13.70 4.76 -6.93
CA ASP A 3 14.15 3.39 -6.68
C ASP A 3 13.92 3.04 -5.20
N TYR A 4 12.66 2.70 -4.89
CA TYR A 4 12.28 2.24 -3.55
C TYR A 4 12.66 0.78 -3.35
N SER A 5 13.19 0.44 -2.18
CA SER A 5 13.37 -0.94 -1.77
C SER A 5 12.02 -1.68 -1.71
N MET A 6 12.05 -3.01 -1.79
CA MET A 6 10.84 -3.82 -1.71
C MET A 6 10.04 -3.55 -0.42
N ASN A 7 10.72 -3.30 0.70
CA ASN A 7 10.07 -2.98 1.97
C ASN A 7 9.40 -1.60 1.92
N GLU A 8 10.07 -0.58 1.36
CA GLU A 8 9.49 0.75 1.20
C GLU A 8 8.26 0.72 0.28
N LYS A 9 8.32 -0.04 -0.83
CA LYS A 9 7.16 -0.24 -1.72
C LYS A 9 5.97 -0.84 -0.95
N MET A 10 6.21 -1.86 -0.12
CA MET A 10 5.17 -2.46 0.72
C MET A 10 4.57 -1.47 1.73
N ILE A 11 5.41 -0.63 2.35
CA ILE A 11 4.96 0.42 3.28
C ILE A 11 4.10 1.44 2.55
N ILE A 12 4.56 1.93 1.39
CA ILE A 12 3.81 2.90 0.58
C ILE A 12 2.42 2.37 0.23
N VAL A 13 2.33 1.12 -0.22
CA VAL A 13 1.05 0.49 -0.59
C VAL A 13 0.14 0.31 0.64
N GLN A 14 0.65 -0.14 1.79
CA GLN A 14 -0.15 -0.27 3.01
C GLN A 14 -0.72 1.07 3.50
N TYR A 15 0.09 2.14 3.47
CA TYR A 15 -0.37 3.47 3.87
C TYR A 15 -1.34 4.08 2.84
N ALA A 16 -1.17 3.83 1.55
CA ALA A 16 -2.15 4.21 0.54
C ALA A 16 -3.50 3.50 0.76
N ILE A 17 -3.48 2.19 1.04
CA ILE A 17 -4.68 1.41 1.36
C ILE A 17 -5.35 1.92 2.63
N LYS A 18 -4.58 2.34 3.65
CA LYS A 18 -5.12 2.97 4.86
C LYS A 18 -5.88 4.26 4.57
N LYS A 19 -5.46 5.00 3.53
CA LYS A 19 -6.04 6.31 3.17
C LYS A 19 -7.27 6.19 2.27
N TYR A 20 -7.27 5.24 1.34
CA TYR A 20 -8.30 5.15 0.29
C TYR A 20 -9.21 3.93 0.38
N GLU A 21 -8.76 2.85 1.02
CA GLU A 21 -9.51 1.59 1.22
C GLU A 21 -10.09 0.94 -0.06
N ASN A 22 -9.65 1.38 -1.24
CA ASN A 22 -10.12 0.90 -2.52
C ASN A 22 -8.93 0.69 -3.47
N GLU A 23 -8.89 -0.48 -4.11
CA GLU A 23 -7.77 -0.91 -4.96
C GLU A 23 -7.54 0.01 -6.16
N ASP A 24 -8.58 0.37 -6.89
CA ASP A 24 -8.45 1.19 -8.10
C ASP A 24 -7.94 2.59 -7.76
N ILE A 25 -8.45 3.18 -6.68
CA ILE A 25 -7.98 4.48 -6.19
C ILE A 25 -6.51 4.39 -5.76
N VAL A 26 -6.12 3.31 -5.08
CA VAL A 26 -4.73 3.09 -4.66
C VAL A 26 -3.81 2.98 -5.88
N ILE A 27 -4.19 2.19 -6.89
CA ILE A 27 -3.43 2.04 -8.14
C ILE A 27 -3.30 3.40 -8.83
N GLU A 28 -4.39 4.15 -8.94
CA GLU A 28 -4.38 5.46 -9.60
C GLU A 28 -3.48 6.45 -8.87
N LYS A 29 -3.54 6.52 -7.54
CA LYS A 29 -2.76 7.44 -6.71
C LYS A 29 -1.27 7.11 -6.68
N LEU A 30 -0.94 5.82 -6.83
CA LEU A 30 0.45 5.37 -6.83
C LEU A 30 1.09 5.33 -8.23
N LYS A 31 0.35 5.58 -9.32
CA LYS A 31 0.86 5.46 -10.69
C LYS A 31 2.11 6.31 -11.00
N ASP A 32 2.24 7.46 -10.34
CA ASP A 32 3.37 8.38 -10.51
C ASP A 32 4.59 7.99 -9.64
N ILE A 33 4.41 7.02 -8.74
CA ILE A 33 5.39 6.59 -7.73
C ILE A 33 5.89 5.17 -8.05
N LEU A 34 4.96 4.25 -8.32
CA LEU A 34 5.19 2.83 -8.59
C LEU A 34 4.48 2.42 -9.89
N SER A 35 5.00 1.40 -10.56
CA SER A 35 4.27 0.78 -11.66
C SER A 35 3.04 0.04 -11.14
N GLU A 36 1.96 0.01 -11.92
CA GLU A 36 0.73 -0.73 -11.59
C GLU A 36 1.02 -2.19 -11.23
N LYS A 37 1.91 -2.84 -12.00
CA LYS A 37 2.36 -4.21 -11.73
C LYS A 37 3.02 -4.36 -10.35
N ASP A 38 3.82 -3.38 -9.93
CA ASP A 38 4.42 -3.39 -8.60
C ASP A 38 3.35 -3.20 -7.52
N VAL A 39 2.39 -2.30 -7.73
CA VAL A 39 1.28 -2.08 -6.77
C VAL A 39 0.47 -3.35 -6.58
N GLN A 40 -0.01 -3.96 -7.67
CA GLN A 40 -0.79 -5.21 -7.63
C GLN A 40 -0.02 -6.34 -6.95
N ARG A 41 1.25 -6.54 -7.32
CA ARG A 41 2.10 -7.56 -6.69
C ARG A 41 2.25 -7.35 -5.18
N ASN A 42 2.39 -6.09 -4.74
CA ASN A 42 2.47 -5.78 -3.32
C ASN A 42 1.12 -6.03 -2.62
N ILE A 43 -0.01 -5.67 -3.24
CA ILE A 43 -1.36 -5.97 -2.72
C ILE A 43 -1.52 -7.49 -2.53
N ASP A 44 -1.21 -8.29 -3.54
CA ASP A 44 -1.29 -9.75 -3.47
C ASP A 44 -0.41 -10.31 -2.34
N THR A 45 0.81 -9.78 -2.21
CA THR A 45 1.73 -10.16 -1.13
C THR A 45 1.16 -9.79 0.25
N LEU A 46 0.56 -8.61 0.38
CA LEU A 46 -0.01 -8.12 1.64
C LEU A 46 -1.27 -8.91 2.04
N ILE A 47 -2.07 -9.35 1.05
CA ILE A 47 -3.19 -10.27 1.28
C ILE A 47 -2.68 -11.66 1.67
N GLY A 48 -1.71 -12.20 0.92
CA GLY A 48 -1.13 -13.53 1.19
C GLY A 48 -0.41 -13.62 2.55
N THR A 49 0.11 -12.49 3.05
CA THR A 49 0.73 -12.38 4.38
C THR A 49 -0.26 -11.93 5.46
N GLN A 50 -1.56 -11.84 5.15
CA GLN A 50 -2.63 -11.45 6.07
C GLN A 50 -2.49 -10.05 6.68
N ARG A 51 -1.66 -9.18 6.10
CA ARG A 51 -1.49 -7.79 6.51
C ARG A 51 -2.63 -6.90 6.04
N ILE A 52 -3.23 -7.24 4.91
CA ILE A 52 -4.42 -6.60 4.35
C ILE A 52 -5.45 -7.69 4.04
N ARG A 53 -6.73 -7.30 4.03
CA ARG A 53 -7.85 -8.14 3.63
C ARG A 53 -8.69 -7.44 2.57
N ARG A 54 -9.23 -8.23 1.65
CA ARG A 54 -10.25 -7.78 0.69
C ARG A 54 -11.63 -7.98 1.32
N ILE A 55 -12.37 -6.90 1.51
CA ILE A 55 -13.70 -6.90 2.16
C ILE A 55 -14.86 -6.73 1.17
N GLY A 56 -14.54 -6.46 -0.09
CA GLY A 56 -15.49 -6.36 -1.21
C GLY A 56 -14.77 -6.52 -2.54
N PRO A 57 -15.47 -6.38 -3.68
CA PRO A 57 -14.86 -6.57 -5.00
C PRO A 57 -13.58 -5.76 -5.18
N GLU A 58 -13.57 -4.49 -4.77
CA GLU A 58 -12.44 -3.57 -4.88
C GLU A 58 -11.99 -2.99 -3.52
N ASN A 59 -12.70 -3.32 -2.44
CA ASN A 59 -12.44 -2.73 -1.13
C ASN A 59 -11.36 -3.50 -0.39
N LEU A 60 -10.30 -2.79 0.01
CA LEU A 60 -9.13 -3.30 0.72
C LEU A 60 -9.04 -2.64 2.10
N GLN A 61 -8.65 -3.42 3.11
CA GLN A 61 -8.51 -2.90 4.47
C GLN A 61 -7.25 -3.47 5.12
N ASN A 62 -6.48 -2.63 5.82
CA ASN A 62 -5.39 -3.10 6.66
C ASN A 62 -5.94 -3.97 7.80
N ASN A 63 -5.32 -5.12 8.02
CA ASN A 63 -5.69 -6.06 9.05
C ASN A 63 -4.98 -5.73 10.37
N GLU A 64 -5.14 -4.48 10.83
CA GLU A 64 -4.47 -3.95 12.03
C GLU A 64 -4.78 -4.77 13.30
N SER A 65 -5.86 -5.56 13.29
CA SER A 65 -6.18 -6.50 14.37
C SER A 65 -5.27 -7.74 14.44
N HIS A 66 -4.59 -8.10 13.34
CA HIS A 66 -3.70 -9.27 13.27
C HIS A 66 -2.24 -8.89 13.05
N THR A 67 -1.97 -7.76 12.42
CA THR A 67 -0.61 -7.27 12.18
C THR A 67 -0.61 -5.76 12.26
N GLU A 68 0.25 -5.22 13.12
CA GLU A 68 0.43 -3.78 13.24
C GLU A 68 0.95 -3.18 11.93
N LEU A 69 0.46 -1.98 11.61
CA LEU A 69 0.95 -1.22 10.48
C LEU A 69 2.45 -0.90 10.71
N PRO A 70 3.34 -1.12 9.74
CA PRO A 70 4.75 -0.81 9.90
C PRO A 70 4.96 0.68 10.20
N GLU A 71 5.99 0.98 10.98
CA GLU A 71 6.42 2.36 11.21
C GLU A 71 6.75 3.04 9.88
N LEU A 72 6.27 4.28 9.71
CA LEU A 72 6.52 5.06 8.50
C LEU A 72 7.92 5.70 8.55
N PRO A 73 8.85 5.30 7.67
CA PRO A 73 10.17 5.91 7.58
C PRO A 73 10.08 7.40 7.26
N GLU A 74 10.99 8.21 7.81
CA GLU A 74 10.97 9.67 7.64
C GLU A 74 11.10 10.11 6.18
N ASN A 75 11.85 9.36 5.37
CA ASN A 75 11.98 9.62 3.94
C ASN A 75 10.68 9.38 3.16
N LEU A 76 9.74 8.60 3.70
CA LEU A 76 8.44 8.29 3.07
C LEU A 76 7.30 9.18 3.59
N LYS A 77 7.42 9.77 4.78
CA LYS A 77 6.43 10.71 5.34
C LYS A 77 5.92 11.76 4.34
N PRO A 78 6.80 12.59 3.73
CA PRO A 78 6.32 13.64 2.82
C PRO A 78 5.63 13.06 1.57
N LEU A 79 6.00 11.85 1.14
CA LEU A 79 5.34 11.19 0.02
C LEU A 79 3.90 10.76 0.40
N ILE A 80 3.72 10.14 1.57
CA ILE A 80 2.41 9.68 2.04
C ILE A 80 1.46 10.85 2.35
N ASP A 81 2.00 11.93 2.91
CA ASP A 81 1.23 13.14 3.20
C ASP A 81 0.68 13.78 1.91
N ASN A 82 1.42 13.70 0.81
CA ASN A 82 1.06 14.29 -0.48
C ASN A 82 0.17 13.42 -1.40
N LEU A 83 -0.15 12.17 -1.00
CA LEU A 83 -1.10 11.31 -1.73
C LEU A 83 -2.53 11.89 -1.71
#